data_AF-A0A0D2Q8X9-F1
#
_entry.id   AF-A0A0D2Q8X9-F1
#
_cell.length_a   1.000
_cell.length_b   1.000
_cell.length_c   1.000
_cell.angle_alpha   90.00
_cell.angle_beta   90.00
_cell.angle_gamma   90.00
#
_symmetry.space_group_name_H-M   'P 1'
#
loop_
_entity.id
_entity.type
_entity.pdbx_description
1 polymer ?
#
loop_
_entity_poly.entity_id
_entity_poly.type
_entity_poly.pdbx_seq_one_letter_code
_entity_poly.pdbx_strand_id
1 'polypeptide(L)'
;MSMVSTYCPHFSGLRRSSPNLHNAPSQSFLQHFGSQLRLPSSPKPCRAVIAMSGSGKFFVGGNWKCNGTKDSITKLVSDLNSAKLESDVDVVVAPPFVYLDQVTSSLTDRIEVSAQNSWIGKGGAFTGEISVEQLKDIGCKWVILGHSERRHVIGEDDQFIGKKAAFALNEGLGVIACIGELLEEREAGKTFDVCFQQLKAFAGYLAKTEDGSAVT
;
A
#
# COMPACT_ATOMS: atom_id res chain seq x y z
N MET A 1 13.07 -22.33 -42.85
CA MET A 1 12.16 -23.23 -42.11
C MET A 1 12.11 -22.75 -40.67
N SER A 2 11.04 -22.31 -40.04
CA SER A 2 9.63 -22.08 -40.38
C SER A 2 9.10 -21.07 -39.35
N MET A 3 8.15 -20.21 -39.76
CA MET A 3 7.29 -19.41 -38.88
C MET A 3 6.23 -20.29 -38.17
N VAL A 4 5.37 -19.62 -37.39
CA VAL A 4 3.96 -19.91 -36.97
C VAL A 4 3.88 -20.19 -35.45
N SER A 5 3.34 -19.33 -34.58
CA SER A 5 2.02 -18.66 -34.44
C SER A 5 0.98 -19.51 -33.69
N THR A 6 0.55 -18.93 -32.54
CA THR A 6 -0.75 -18.95 -31.81
C THR A 6 -1.58 -20.23 -31.70
N TYR A 7 -2.12 -20.56 -30.51
CA TYR A 7 -3.52 -20.99 -30.32
C TYR A 7 -3.97 -20.95 -28.83
N CYS A 8 -5.12 -20.32 -28.58
CA CYS A 8 -5.96 -20.45 -27.37
C CYS A 8 -6.72 -21.78 -27.36
N PRO A 9 -7.26 -22.24 -26.20
CA PRO A 9 -8.46 -23.05 -26.18
C PRO A 9 -9.65 -22.26 -25.63
N HIS A 10 -10.66 -22.12 -26.49
CA HIS A 10 -12.04 -21.85 -26.15
C HIS A 10 -12.71 -23.20 -25.85
N PHE A 11 -13.39 -23.34 -24.71
CA PHE A 11 -14.19 -24.54 -24.39
C PHE A 11 -15.67 -24.15 -24.33
N SER A 12 -16.45 -24.75 -25.23
CA SER A 12 -17.90 -24.70 -25.25
C SER A 12 -18.47 -26.11 -25.45
N GLY A 13 -19.52 -26.42 -24.68
CA GLY A 13 -20.31 -27.66 -24.72
C GLY A 13 -21.23 -27.65 -23.49
N LEU A 14 -22.54 -27.95 -23.53
CA LEU A 14 -23.31 -28.79 -24.42
C LEU A 14 -24.81 -28.37 -24.44
N ARG A 15 -25.47 -28.77 -25.53
CA ARG A 15 -26.89 -28.61 -25.92
C ARG A 15 -27.88 -29.29 -24.95
N ARG A 16 -29.14 -28.82 -24.96
CA ARG A 16 -30.30 -29.60 -25.49
C ARG A 16 -31.55 -28.75 -25.73
N SER A 17 -32.38 -29.28 -26.61
CA SER A 17 -33.42 -28.69 -27.45
C SER A 17 -34.85 -28.91 -26.92
N SER A 18 -35.73 -27.97 -27.33
CA SER A 18 -37.22 -27.87 -27.43
C SER A 18 -38.05 -29.19 -27.45
N PRO A 19 -39.38 -29.22 -27.16
CA PRO A 19 -40.41 -28.40 -27.85
C PRO A 19 -41.66 -27.93 -27.05
N ASN A 20 -42.40 -27.03 -27.72
CA ASN A 20 -43.68 -26.44 -27.35
C ASN A 20 -44.89 -27.38 -27.58
N LEU A 21 -45.99 -26.98 -26.92
CA LEU A 21 -47.41 -27.08 -27.29
C LEU A 21 -48.22 -28.30 -26.79
N HIS A 22 -49.23 -28.04 -25.93
CA HIS A 22 -50.64 -28.22 -26.29
C HIS A 22 -51.63 -27.67 -25.24
N ASN A 23 -52.69 -27.05 -25.77
CA ASN A 23 -54.09 -26.96 -25.32
C ASN A 23 -54.51 -26.15 -24.08
N ALA A 24 -55.34 -25.13 -24.37
CA ALA A 24 -56.39 -24.59 -23.50
C ALA A 24 -57.56 -25.60 -23.33
N PRO A 25 -58.45 -25.45 -22.33
CA PRO A 25 -59.56 -24.52 -22.46
C PRO A 25 -59.96 -23.74 -21.18
N SER A 26 -60.83 -22.76 -21.43
CA SER A 26 -61.64 -21.94 -20.53
C SER A 26 -62.17 -22.60 -19.25
N GLN A 27 -62.14 -21.86 -18.12
CA GLN A 27 -63.35 -21.43 -17.42
C GLN A 27 -63.04 -20.44 -16.27
N SER A 28 -64.10 -19.72 -15.92
CA SER A 28 -64.25 -18.53 -15.10
C SER A 28 -63.79 -18.59 -13.63
N PHE A 29 -63.69 -17.38 -13.06
CA PHE A 29 -64.33 -16.96 -11.80
C PHE A 29 -63.38 -16.62 -10.65
N LEU A 30 -63.16 -15.31 -10.48
CA LEU A 30 -62.77 -14.58 -9.28
C LEU A 30 -62.68 -15.40 -7.99
N GLN A 31 -61.47 -15.56 -7.41
CA GLN A 31 -61.27 -15.52 -5.96
C GLN A 31 -59.87 -15.01 -5.55
N HIS A 32 -59.92 -13.98 -4.70
CA HIS A 32 -58.95 -13.54 -3.69
C HIS A 32 -57.61 -12.90 -4.08
N PHE A 33 -57.65 -11.57 -4.05
CA PHE A 33 -56.57 -10.67 -3.65
C PHE A 33 -55.88 -11.14 -2.36
N GLY A 34 -54.65 -11.63 -2.48
CA GLY A 34 -53.69 -11.72 -1.38
C GLY A 34 -52.58 -10.70 -1.63
N SER A 35 -52.70 -9.52 -1.02
CA SER A 35 -51.65 -8.50 -1.01
C SER A 35 -50.48 -8.97 -0.13
N GLN A 36 -49.48 -9.60 -0.74
CA GLN A 36 -48.18 -9.74 -0.07
C GLN A 36 -47.48 -8.38 -0.07
N LEU A 37 -47.71 -7.61 0.99
CA LEU A 37 -46.86 -6.49 1.37
C LEU A 37 -45.47 -7.04 1.72
N ARG A 38 -44.50 -6.83 0.82
CA ARG A 38 -43.08 -6.98 1.16
C ARG A 38 -42.70 -5.89 2.14
N LEU A 39 -42.42 -6.28 3.38
CA LEU A 39 -41.79 -5.41 4.36
C LEU A 39 -40.37 -5.08 3.87
N PRO A 40 -39.94 -3.80 3.89
CA PRO A 40 -38.57 -3.45 3.57
C PRO A 40 -37.63 -4.04 4.62
N SER A 41 -36.52 -4.62 4.16
CA SER A 41 -35.44 -5.08 5.04
C SER A 41 -34.93 -3.92 5.89
N SER A 42 -34.60 -4.21 7.16
CA SER A 42 -34.09 -3.22 8.09
C SER A 42 -32.91 -2.46 7.49
N PRO A 43 -32.84 -1.13 7.57
CA PRO A 43 -31.67 -0.39 7.16
C PRO A 43 -30.45 -0.91 7.93
N LYS A 44 -29.40 -1.30 7.19
CA LYS A 44 -28.11 -1.66 7.78
C LYS A 44 -27.69 -0.49 8.68
N PRO A 45 -27.24 -0.74 9.92
CA PRO A 45 -26.91 0.34 10.84
C PRO A 45 -25.87 1.25 10.17
N CYS A 46 -26.22 2.53 10.04
CA CYS A 46 -25.28 3.56 9.61
C CYS A 46 -24.14 3.57 10.63
N ARG A 47 -22.98 3.08 10.21
CA ARG A 47 -21.78 3.08 11.04
C ARG A 47 -21.42 4.54 11.28
N ALA A 48 -21.48 4.98 12.53
CA ALA A 48 -21.06 6.32 12.89
C ALA A 48 -19.61 6.51 12.44
N VAL A 49 -19.37 7.46 11.53
CA VAL A 49 -18.02 7.86 11.15
C VAL A 49 -17.57 8.88 12.18
N ILE A 50 -16.77 8.45 13.14
CA ILE A 50 -16.06 9.37 14.03
C ILE A 50 -14.89 9.92 13.21
N ALA A 51 -15.02 11.17 12.75
CA ALA A 51 -13.91 11.89 12.16
C ALA A 51 -13.08 12.49 13.30
N MET A 52 -11.88 11.95 13.51
CA MET A 52 -10.91 12.57 14.41
C MET A 52 -10.34 13.79 13.68
N SER A 53 -10.55 14.99 14.22
CA SER A 53 -9.83 16.19 13.76
C SER A 53 -8.40 16.10 14.28
N GLY A 54 -7.52 15.48 13.48
CA GLY A 54 -6.09 15.52 13.75
C GLY A 54 -5.55 16.92 13.47
N SER A 55 -4.68 17.43 14.33
CA SER A 55 -3.91 18.65 14.09
C SER A 55 -2.70 18.42 13.17
N GLY A 56 -2.60 17.22 12.58
CA GLY A 56 -1.49 16.84 11.71
C GLY A 56 -1.54 17.61 10.40
N LYS A 57 -0.37 18.06 9.95
CA LYS A 57 -0.20 18.65 8.63
C LYS A 57 -0.50 17.59 7.56
N PHE A 58 -1.11 17.99 6.44
CA PHE A 58 -1.42 17.05 5.37
C PHE A 58 -0.12 16.53 4.75
N PHE A 59 -0.02 15.22 4.53
CA PHE A 59 1.21 14.56 4.10
C PHE A 59 0.94 13.72 2.85
N VAL A 60 1.71 13.95 1.78
CA VAL A 60 1.59 13.24 0.51
C VAL A 60 2.92 12.56 0.18
N GLY A 61 2.88 11.23 0.14
CA GLY A 61 4.02 10.38 -0.22
C GLY A 61 3.88 9.79 -1.63
N GLY A 62 4.90 9.94 -2.48
CA GLY A 62 4.98 9.33 -3.81
C GLY A 62 6.03 8.22 -3.87
N ASN A 63 5.63 6.96 -3.74
CA ASN A 63 6.53 5.81 -3.90
C ASN A 63 6.65 5.40 -5.37
N TRP A 64 7.83 5.59 -5.97
CA TRP A 64 8.06 5.25 -7.39
C TRP A 64 8.28 3.75 -7.60
N LYS A 65 8.49 2.98 -6.52
CA LYS A 65 8.79 1.55 -6.53
C LYS A 65 9.97 1.25 -7.47
N CYS A 66 9.97 0.09 -8.13
CA CYS A 66 10.97 -0.29 -9.12
C CYS A 66 10.67 0.33 -10.50
N ASN A 67 10.52 1.65 -10.58
CA ASN A 67 10.27 2.35 -11.85
C ASN A 67 11.18 3.57 -12.03
N GLY A 68 11.53 3.81 -13.28
CA GLY A 68 12.24 5.01 -13.73
C GLY A 68 13.52 4.70 -14.49
N THR A 69 13.85 5.59 -15.41
CA THR A 69 15.17 5.73 -16.04
C THR A 69 15.68 7.14 -15.77
N LYS A 70 16.96 7.43 -16.07
CA LYS A 70 17.52 8.78 -15.91
C LYS A 70 16.66 9.84 -16.61
N ASP A 71 16.19 9.56 -17.83
CA ASP A 71 15.38 10.48 -18.62
C ASP A 71 13.99 10.69 -18.02
N SER A 72 13.30 9.60 -17.65
CA SER A 72 11.95 9.71 -17.08
C SER A 72 11.96 10.39 -15.72
N ILE A 73 13.01 10.15 -14.91
CA ILE A 73 13.19 10.76 -13.60
C ILE A 73 13.54 12.24 -13.73
N THR A 74 14.43 12.61 -14.65
CA THR A 74 14.76 14.02 -14.90
C THR A 74 13.51 14.80 -15.31
N LYS A 75 12.67 14.21 -16.18
CA LYS A 75 11.39 14.81 -16.54
C LYS A 75 10.45 14.95 -15.35
N LEU A 76 10.27 13.89 -14.55
CA LEU A 76 9.40 13.91 -13.39
C LEU A 76 9.86 14.94 -12.33
N VAL A 77 11.17 15.03 -12.08
CA VAL A 77 11.74 16.05 -11.19
C VAL A 77 11.51 17.45 -11.71
N SER A 78 11.67 17.68 -13.02
CA SER A 78 11.35 18.98 -13.65
C SER A 78 9.87 19.35 -13.46
N ASP A 79 8.97 18.40 -13.69
CA ASP A 79 7.53 18.59 -13.54
C ASP A 79 7.19 18.92 -12.06
N LEU A 80 7.77 18.18 -11.11
CA LEU A 80 7.60 18.40 -9.67
C LEU A 80 8.11 19.76 -9.22
N ASN A 81 9.30 20.18 -9.69
CA ASN A 81 9.86 21.49 -9.36
C ASN A 81 9.05 22.66 -9.95
N SER A 82 8.35 22.42 -11.06
CA SER A 82 7.46 23.42 -11.68
C SER A 82 6.07 23.50 -11.05
N ALA A 83 5.70 22.49 -10.25
CA ALA A 83 4.36 22.37 -9.68
C ALA A 83 4.16 23.39 -8.55
N LYS A 84 2.96 23.98 -8.50
CA LYS A 84 2.54 24.80 -7.36
C LYS A 84 2.08 23.87 -6.22
N LEU A 85 2.85 23.84 -5.14
CA LEU A 85 2.54 23.08 -3.93
C LEU A 85 1.98 24.00 -2.86
N GLU A 86 0.90 23.56 -2.20
CA GLU A 86 0.33 24.29 -1.06
C GLU A 86 1.26 24.21 0.15
N SER A 87 1.39 25.32 0.89
CA SER A 87 2.35 25.43 1.99
C SER A 87 2.03 24.56 3.22
N ASP A 88 0.76 24.20 3.36
CA ASP A 88 0.19 23.37 4.42
C ASP A 88 0.28 21.86 4.11
N VAL A 89 0.97 21.48 3.04
CA VAL A 89 1.21 20.08 2.66
C VAL A 89 2.70 19.75 2.72
N ASP A 90 3.04 18.66 3.38
CA ASP A 90 4.35 18.03 3.30
C ASP A 90 4.36 17.01 2.16
N VAL A 91 5.34 17.13 1.27
CA VAL A 91 5.45 16.30 0.07
C VAL A 91 6.76 15.53 0.12
N VAL A 92 6.66 14.21 0.00
CA VAL A 92 7.81 13.31 0.05
C VAL A 92 7.78 12.36 -1.15
N VAL A 93 8.91 12.18 -1.83
CA VAL A 93 9.03 11.22 -2.94
C VAL A 93 10.07 10.15 -2.65
N ALA A 94 9.82 8.92 -3.09
CA ALA A 94 10.71 7.78 -2.87
C ALA A 94 11.16 7.15 -4.20
N PRO A 95 12.27 7.62 -4.80
CA PRO A 95 12.84 7.04 -6.02
C PRO A 95 13.56 5.71 -5.75
N PRO A 96 13.85 4.89 -6.78
CA PRO A 96 14.77 3.76 -6.66
C PRO A 96 16.16 4.19 -6.18
N PHE A 97 16.83 3.36 -5.39
CA PHE A 97 18.14 3.67 -4.78
C PHE A 97 19.20 4.17 -5.76
N VAL A 98 19.24 3.60 -6.97
CA VAL A 98 20.22 3.98 -8.01
C VAL A 98 20.06 5.42 -8.53
N TYR A 99 18.95 6.08 -8.21
CA TYR A 99 18.64 7.46 -8.59
C TYR A 99 18.46 8.38 -7.39
N LEU A 100 18.63 7.88 -6.16
CA LEU A 100 18.30 8.61 -4.93
C LEU A 100 19.13 9.89 -4.77
N ASP A 101 20.44 9.80 -5.02
CA ASP A 101 21.36 10.94 -4.97
C ASP A 101 21.06 11.99 -6.07
N GLN A 102 20.82 11.53 -7.30
CA GLN A 102 20.42 12.40 -8.41
C GLN A 102 19.15 13.18 -8.07
N VAL A 103 18.13 12.50 -7.54
CA VAL A 103 16.84 13.11 -7.20
C VAL A 103 16.98 14.07 -6.04
N THR A 104 17.73 13.70 -4.99
CA THR A 104 18.00 14.55 -3.83
C THR A 104 18.73 15.84 -4.22
N SER A 105 19.68 15.75 -5.15
CA SER A 105 20.43 16.90 -5.65
C SER A 105 19.64 17.80 -6.62
N SER A 106 18.55 17.29 -7.21
CA SER A 106 17.82 17.99 -8.29
C SER A 106 16.47 18.57 -7.85
N LEU A 107 15.90 18.11 -6.74
CA LEU A 107 14.64 18.61 -6.22
C LEU A 107 14.81 19.93 -5.46
N THR A 108 13.79 20.76 -5.51
CA THR A 108 13.67 21.95 -4.66
C THR A 108 13.48 21.57 -3.18
N ASP A 109 13.81 22.48 -2.28
CA ASP A 109 13.67 22.33 -0.83
C ASP A 109 12.22 22.12 -0.34
N ARG A 110 11.22 22.36 -1.22
CA ARG A 110 9.80 22.13 -0.95
C ARG A 110 9.41 20.65 -0.92
N ILE A 111 10.19 19.77 -1.55
CA ILE A 111 9.91 18.33 -1.65
C ILE A 111 11.03 17.57 -0.96
N GLU A 112 10.69 16.78 0.04
CA GLU A 112 11.68 15.93 0.71
C GLU A 112 11.81 14.57 0.02
N VAL A 113 12.97 13.94 0.19
CA VAL A 113 13.28 12.65 -0.44
C VAL A 113 13.32 11.55 0.62
N SER A 114 12.71 10.41 0.28
CA SER A 114 12.68 9.19 1.07
C SER A 114 13.40 8.06 0.35
N ALA A 115 14.10 7.21 1.09
CA ALA A 115 14.48 5.89 0.62
C ALA A 115 13.26 4.95 0.60
N GLN A 116 13.32 3.90 -0.22
CA GLN A 116 12.26 2.88 -0.31
C GLN A 116 12.41 1.72 0.71
N ASN A 117 13.59 1.59 1.33
CA ASN A 117 13.92 0.64 2.39
C ASN A 117 15.23 1.09 3.08
N SER A 118 15.59 0.45 4.19
CA SER A 118 16.93 0.54 4.78
C SER A 118 17.30 -0.75 5.50
N TRP A 119 18.59 -0.90 5.80
CA TRP A 119 19.10 -1.94 6.68
C TRP A 119 18.69 -1.69 8.14
N ILE A 120 18.75 -2.76 8.94
CA ILE A 120 18.31 -2.81 10.35
C ILE A 120 19.30 -2.22 11.35
N GLY A 121 20.54 -1.98 10.94
CA GLY A 121 21.60 -1.52 11.82
C GLY A 121 22.68 -0.78 11.07
N LYS A 122 23.83 -0.60 11.75
CA LYS A 122 25.01 0.03 11.15
C LYS A 122 25.49 -0.76 9.92
N GLY A 123 26.21 -0.05 9.04
CA GLY A 123 26.87 -0.67 7.89
C GLY A 123 27.72 -1.90 8.25
N GLY A 124 27.89 -2.81 7.31
CA GLY A 124 28.60 -4.08 7.53
C GLY A 124 28.56 -5.01 6.33
N ALA A 125 28.78 -6.30 6.56
CA ALA A 125 28.81 -7.33 5.52
C ALA A 125 27.40 -7.74 5.03
N PHE A 126 26.65 -6.79 4.49
CA PHE A 126 25.28 -6.95 4.01
C PHE A 126 25.17 -6.53 2.54
N THR A 127 25.72 -7.37 1.65
CA THR A 127 25.78 -7.08 0.21
C THR A 127 24.39 -6.79 -0.36
N GLY A 128 24.23 -5.62 -0.97
CA GLY A 128 22.98 -5.18 -1.60
C GLY A 128 22.05 -4.35 -0.70
N GLU A 129 22.32 -4.31 0.60
CA GLU A 129 21.57 -3.48 1.55
C GLU A 129 22.14 -2.06 1.62
N ILE A 130 21.28 -1.12 2.01
CA ILE A 130 21.62 0.31 2.15
C ILE A 130 21.44 0.70 3.61
N SER A 131 22.49 1.22 4.25
CA SER A 131 22.46 1.61 5.65
C SER A 131 21.85 3.01 5.84
N VAL A 132 21.35 3.27 7.05
CA VAL A 132 20.77 4.59 7.38
C VAL A 132 21.82 5.70 7.29
N GLU A 133 23.07 5.42 7.63
CA GLU A 133 24.18 6.37 7.51
C GLU A 133 24.41 6.77 6.04
N GLN A 134 24.34 5.82 5.10
CA GLN A 134 24.46 6.12 3.67
C GLN A 134 23.32 7.00 3.18
N LEU A 135 22.09 6.80 3.68
CA LEU A 135 20.94 7.63 3.34
C LEU A 135 21.12 9.07 3.85
N LYS A 136 21.62 9.22 5.07
CA LYS A 136 21.91 10.54 5.66
C LYS A 136 23.02 11.27 4.92
N ASP A 137 24.06 10.55 4.49
CA ASP A 137 25.20 11.09 3.75
C ASP A 137 24.76 11.81 2.46
N ILE A 138 23.79 11.25 1.74
CA ILE A 138 23.24 11.85 0.52
C ILE A 138 22.12 12.88 0.80
N GLY A 139 21.86 13.22 2.06
CA GLY A 139 20.84 14.21 2.44
C GLY A 139 19.39 13.71 2.47
N CYS A 140 19.17 12.39 2.41
CA CYS A 140 17.83 11.81 2.53
C CYS A 140 17.34 11.92 3.98
N LYS A 141 16.07 12.32 4.15
CA LYS A 141 15.47 12.57 5.48
C LYS A 141 14.46 11.52 5.90
N TRP A 142 13.97 10.71 4.96
CA TRP A 142 12.87 9.77 5.19
C TRP A 142 13.22 8.36 4.71
N VAL A 143 12.55 7.36 5.28
CA VAL A 143 12.57 5.99 4.76
C VAL A 143 11.19 5.35 4.85
N ILE A 144 10.78 4.66 3.78
CA ILE A 144 9.60 3.79 3.78
C ILE A 144 10.01 2.43 4.34
N LEU A 145 9.27 1.93 5.34
CA LEU A 145 9.53 0.62 5.95
C LEU A 145 8.26 -0.21 6.06
N GLY A 146 8.39 -1.51 5.81
CA GLY A 146 7.27 -2.45 5.86
C GLY A 146 6.29 -2.33 4.71
N HIS A 147 6.73 -1.84 3.55
CA HIS A 147 5.88 -1.82 2.35
C HIS A 147 5.38 -3.23 2.00
N SER A 148 4.18 -3.38 1.45
CA SER A 148 3.55 -4.68 1.21
C SER A 148 4.40 -5.62 0.35
N GLU A 149 5.10 -5.11 -0.67
CA GLU A 149 6.03 -5.93 -1.47
C GLU A 149 7.20 -6.46 -0.65
N ARG A 150 7.66 -5.71 0.36
CA ARG A 150 8.75 -6.14 1.27
C ARG A 150 8.28 -7.28 2.17
N ARG A 151 7.05 -7.17 2.70
CA ARG A 151 6.42 -8.17 3.55
C ARG A 151 6.07 -9.45 2.80
N HIS A 152 5.37 -9.33 1.68
CA HIS A 152 4.73 -10.49 1.04
C HIS A 152 5.51 -11.07 -0.15
N VAL A 153 6.28 -10.25 -0.87
CA VAL A 153 7.08 -10.74 -2.01
C VAL A 153 8.47 -11.15 -1.56
N ILE A 154 9.10 -10.36 -0.69
CA ILE A 154 10.47 -10.65 -0.22
C ILE A 154 10.51 -11.34 1.15
N GLY A 155 9.42 -11.26 1.94
CA GLY A 155 9.32 -12.01 3.19
C GLY A 155 9.94 -11.32 4.40
N GLU A 156 9.99 -9.99 4.44
CA GLU A 156 10.39 -9.27 5.65
C GLU A 156 9.30 -9.40 6.73
N ASP A 157 9.68 -9.97 7.88
CA ASP A 157 8.76 -10.17 9.01
C ASP A 157 8.56 -8.91 9.85
N ASP A 158 7.50 -8.91 10.65
CA ASP A 158 7.10 -7.79 11.51
C ASP A 158 8.18 -7.35 12.49
N GLN A 159 8.90 -8.30 13.09
CA GLN A 159 9.93 -8.00 14.08
C GLN A 159 11.15 -7.36 13.43
N PHE A 160 11.54 -7.88 12.26
CA PHE A 160 12.63 -7.32 11.47
C PHE A 160 12.33 -5.88 11.02
N ILE A 161 11.12 -5.63 10.52
CA ILE A 161 10.67 -4.30 10.11
C ILE A 161 10.61 -3.33 11.31
N GLY A 162 10.10 -3.78 12.45
CA GLY A 162 10.05 -2.97 13.67
C GLY A 162 11.44 -2.52 14.14
N LYS A 163 12.44 -3.42 14.08
CA LYS A 163 13.83 -3.10 14.39
C LYS A 163 14.43 -2.09 13.40
N LYS A 164 14.18 -2.24 12.09
CA LYS A 164 14.61 -1.25 11.08
C LYS A 164 14.09 0.13 11.39
N ALA A 165 12.81 0.23 11.74
CA ALA A 165 12.17 1.51 12.06
C ALA A 165 12.76 2.15 13.32
N ALA A 166 12.99 1.36 14.37
CA ALA A 166 13.64 1.86 15.58
C ALA A 166 15.06 2.36 15.29
N PHE A 167 15.84 1.62 14.50
CA PHE A 167 17.19 2.05 14.13
C PHE A 167 17.17 3.33 13.28
N ALA A 168 16.30 3.40 12.26
CA ALA A 168 16.18 4.59 11.41
C ALA A 168 15.78 5.84 12.20
N LEU A 169 14.81 5.72 13.12
CA LEU A 169 14.40 6.82 14.00
C LEU A 169 15.51 7.21 14.97
N ASN A 170 16.22 6.25 15.56
CA ASN A 170 17.35 6.52 16.46
C ASN A 170 18.49 7.25 15.76
N GLU A 171 18.71 6.97 14.47
CA GLU A 171 19.69 7.68 13.65
C GLU A 171 19.15 9.00 13.08
N GLY A 172 17.90 9.38 13.36
CA GLY A 172 17.31 10.68 13.02
C GLY A 172 16.66 10.77 11.64
N LEU A 173 16.35 9.65 10.98
CA LEU A 173 15.48 9.66 9.81
C LEU A 173 14.00 9.61 10.23
N GLY A 174 13.14 10.30 9.47
CA GLY A 174 11.70 10.08 9.52
C GLY A 174 11.33 8.71 8.94
N VAL A 175 10.34 8.04 9.53
CA VAL A 175 9.88 6.72 9.07
C VAL A 175 8.43 6.79 8.59
N ILE A 176 8.22 6.35 7.35
CA ILE A 176 6.89 6.08 6.78
C ILE A 176 6.61 4.60 7.01
N ALA A 177 5.91 4.28 8.09
CA ALA A 177 5.58 2.92 8.51
C ALA A 177 4.35 2.40 7.75
N CYS A 178 4.54 1.40 6.89
CA CYS A 178 3.46 0.79 6.15
C CYS A 178 2.88 -0.43 6.89
N ILE A 179 1.56 -0.42 7.02
CA ILE A 179 0.73 -1.53 7.52
C ILE A 179 -0.46 -1.74 6.58
N GLY A 180 -0.99 -2.95 6.59
CA GLY A 180 -2.14 -3.32 5.77
C GLY A 180 -2.30 -4.83 5.69
N GLU A 181 -3.54 -5.25 5.48
CA GLU A 181 -3.92 -6.63 5.27
C GLU A 181 -3.90 -7.02 3.79
N LEU A 182 -3.85 -8.32 3.54
CA LEU A 182 -4.11 -8.91 2.23
C LEU A 182 -5.61 -8.94 1.93
N LEU A 183 -5.96 -9.10 0.65
CA LEU A 183 -7.36 -9.16 0.22
C LEU A 183 -8.11 -10.31 0.91
N GLU A 184 -7.49 -11.48 1.01
CA GLU A 184 -8.07 -12.67 1.62
C GLU A 184 -8.28 -12.50 3.14
N GLU A 185 -7.35 -11.77 3.80
CA GLU A 185 -7.45 -11.45 5.22
C GLU A 185 -8.59 -10.47 5.48
N ARG A 186 -8.78 -9.49 4.58
CA ARG A 186 -9.91 -8.57 4.61
C ARG A 186 -11.24 -9.31 4.44
N GLU A 187 -11.33 -10.19 3.46
CA GLU A 187 -12.53 -11.01 3.21
C GLU A 187 -12.82 -11.97 4.37
N ALA A 188 -11.79 -12.44 5.08
CA ALA A 188 -11.90 -13.22 6.30
C ALA A 188 -12.20 -12.39 7.56
N GLY A 189 -12.34 -11.06 7.46
CA GLY A 189 -12.63 -10.17 8.58
C GLY A 189 -11.45 -9.94 9.53
N LYS A 190 -10.21 -10.21 9.11
CA LYS A 190 -8.99 -10.14 9.92
C LYS A 190 -8.23 -8.81 9.80
N THR A 191 -8.74 -7.81 9.07
CA THR A 191 -8.08 -6.52 8.85
C THR A 191 -7.51 -5.91 10.14
N PHE A 192 -8.30 -5.86 11.22
CA PHE A 192 -7.85 -5.27 12.48
C PHE A 192 -6.78 -6.09 13.18
N ASP A 193 -6.89 -7.42 13.15
CA ASP A 193 -5.90 -8.31 13.78
C ASP A 193 -4.53 -8.16 13.10
N VAL A 194 -4.52 -8.14 11.77
CA VAL A 194 -3.30 -7.98 10.96
C VAL A 194 -2.67 -6.61 11.20
N CYS A 195 -3.44 -5.54 11.03
CA CYS A 195 -2.94 -4.17 11.24
C CYS A 195 -2.48 -3.94 12.69
N PHE A 196 -3.16 -4.53 13.68
CA PHE A 196 -2.76 -4.44 15.08
C PHE A 196 -1.44 -5.15 15.33
N GLN A 197 -1.23 -6.36 14.80
CA GLN A 197 0.03 -7.10 14.96
C GLN A 197 1.20 -6.34 14.33
N GLN A 198 1.03 -5.84 13.11
CA GLN A 198 2.06 -5.07 12.41
C GLN A 198 2.39 -3.76 13.16
N LEU A 199 1.38 -3.02 13.62
CA LEU A 199 1.57 -1.78 14.38
C LEU A 199 2.21 -2.04 15.75
N LYS A 200 1.81 -3.13 16.44
CA LYS A 200 2.40 -3.56 17.70
C LYS A 200 3.89 -3.85 17.56
N ALA A 201 4.30 -4.42 16.43
CA ALA A 201 5.72 -4.66 16.17
C ALA A 201 6.51 -3.35 16.06
N PHE A 202 6.01 -2.34 15.34
CA PHE A 202 6.62 -1.01 15.35
C PHE A 202 6.69 -0.45 16.77
N ALA A 203 5.55 -0.32 17.46
CA ALA A 203 5.47 0.28 18.79
C ALA A 203 6.37 -0.42 19.82
N GLY A 204 6.49 -1.75 19.76
CA GLY A 204 7.28 -2.55 20.69
C GLY A 204 8.79 -2.31 20.63
N TYR A 205 9.33 -1.84 19.50
CA TYR A 205 10.73 -1.44 19.40
C TYR A 205 10.95 0.05 19.67
N LEU A 206 9.97 0.91 19.35
CA LEU A 206 10.07 2.35 19.62
C LEU A 206 10.00 2.68 21.10
N ALA A 207 9.14 2.00 21.86
CA ALA A 207 9.03 2.20 23.30
C ALA A 207 10.31 1.84 24.08
N LYS A 208 11.19 1.02 23.51
CA LYS A 208 12.45 0.61 24.16
C LYS A 208 13.56 1.64 23.97
N THR A 209 13.43 2.53 22.98
CA THR A 209 14.47 3.51 22.65
C THR A 209 14.43 4.72 23.58
N GLU A 210 13.30 5.00 24.24
CA GLU A 210 13.20 6.08 25.23
C GLU A 210 13.98 5.80 26.53
N ASP A 211 14.29 4.53 26.81
CA ASP A 211 15.01 4.11 28.04
C ASP A 211 16.55 4.10 27.88
N GLY A 212 17.12 4.72 26.84
CA GLY A 212 18.57 4.96 26.72
C GLY A 212 19.45 3.71 26.60
N SER A 213 18.86 2.54 26.39
CA SER A 213 19.60 1.29 26.19
C SER A 213 19.85 1.08 24.69
N ALA A 214 21.06 1.36 24.24
CA ALA A 214 21.49 1.14 22.87
C ALA A 214 21.13 -0.29 22.42
N VAL A 215 20.35 -0.40 21.34
CA VAL A 215 20.13 -1.67 20.66
C VAL A 215 21.45 -2.04 19.97
N THR A 216 22.28 -2.81 20.67
CA THR A 216 23.45 -3.51 20.10
C THR A 216 23.02 -4.68 19.25
#